data_AF-A0A667HYK7-F1
#
_entry.id   AF-A0A667HYK7-F1
#
_cell.length_a   1.000
_cell.length_b   1.000
_cell.length_c   1.000
_cell.angle_alpha   90.00
_cell.angle_beta   90.00
_cell.angle_gamma   90.00
#
_symmetry.space_group_name_H-M   'P 1'
#
loop_
_entity.id
_entity.type
_entity.pdbx_description
1 polymer ?
#
loop_
_entity_poly.entity_id
_entity_poly.type
_entity_poly.pdbx_seq_one_letter_code
_entity_poly.pdbx_strand_id
1 'polypeptide(L)'
;MSEREERRFVEIPRESVRLMAESTGLELSDEVAALLAEDVCYRLREATQNSSQFMKHTKRRKLTVEDFNRALRWSSVEAVCGYGSQEALPLRPAREGELYFPEDREVNLVELALATNIPKGCAETAVRGDCRGPPRGGDRNWAVRGGVGGQNSCMRWCYEGQNPLS
;
A
#
# COMPACT_ATOMS: atom_id res chain seq x y z
N MET A 1 -37.35 10.16 4.55
CA MET A 1 -35.89 10.30 4.38
C MET A 1 -35.29 9.01 4.86
N SER A 2 -34.58 8.26 4.01
CA SER A 2 -33.93 7.02 4.44
C SER A 2 -33.02 7.32 5.62
N GLU A 3 -33.20 6.60 6.72
CA GLU A 3 -32.23 6.51 7.80
C GLU A 3 -30.90 6.19 7.14
N ARG A 4 -30.02 7.19 7.12
CA ARG A 4 -28.63 7.03 6.76
C ARG A 4 -28.11 6.07 7.81
N GLU A 5 -28.05 4.77 7.46
CA GLU A 5 -27.46 3.71 8.28
C GLU A 5 -26.24 4.32 8.95
N GLU A 6 -26.40 4.58 10.24
CA GLU A 6 -25.41 5.28 11.04
C GLU A 6 -24.18 4.41 10.89
N ARG A 7 -23.13 4.93 10.23
CA ARG A 7 -21.95 4.14 9.89
C ARG A 7 -21.32 3.72 11.20
N ARG A 8 -21.77 2.58 11.74
CA ARG A 8 -21.29 2.04 12.99
C ARG A 8 -19.86 1.66 12.73
N PHE A 9 -18.95 2.48 13.24
CA PHE A 9 -17.53 2.17 13.13
C PHE A 9 -17.29 0.84 13.83
N VAL A 10 -16.34 0.08 13.31
CA VAL A 10 -15.90 -1.13 14.02
C VAL A 10 -15.27 -0.67 15.33
N GLU A 11 -15.80 -1.18 16.43
CA GLU A 11 -15.27 -0.97 17.77
C GLU A 11 -14.53 -2.23 18.21
N ILE A 12 -13.38 -2.04 18.84
CA ILE A 12 -12.62 -3.10 19.47
C ILE A 12 -13.38 -3.52 20.73
N PRO A 13 -13.62 -4.81 20.94
CA PRO A 13 -14.31 -5.28 22.13
C PRO A 13 -13.47 -4.96 23.37
N ARG A 14 -14.13 -4.49 24.43
CA ARG A 14 -13.51 -4.18 25.73
C ARG A 14 -12.82 -5.41 26.34
N GLU A 15 -13.30 -6.60 26.03
CA GLU A 15 -12.69 -7.87 26.42
C GLU A 15 -11.27 -8.00 25.86
N SER A 16 -11.01 -7.54 24.62
CA SER A 16 -9.65 -7.52 24.06
C SER A 16 -8.74 -6.54 24.81
N VAL A 17 -9.26 -5.39 25.23
CA VAL A 17 -8.48 -4.41 26.02
C VAL A 17 -8.14 -4.96 27.39
N ARG A 18 -9.07 -5.67 28.04
CA ARG A 18 -8.82 -6.37 29.31
C ARG A 18 -7.74 -7.44 29.17
N LEU A 19 -7.83 -8.30 28.15
CA LEU A 19 -6.84 -9.36 27.92
C LEU A 19 -5.43 -8.78 27.72
N MET A 20 -5.32 -7.63 27.03
CA MET A 20 -4.03 -6.93 26.93
C MET A 20 -3.54 -6.40 28.28
N ALA A 21 -4.42 -5.84 29.12
CA ALA A 21 -4.04 -5.40 30.46
C ALA A 21 -3.60 -6.58 31.34
N GLU A 22 -4.33 -7.69 31.31
CA GLU A 22 -4.01 -8.92 32.05
C GLU A 22 -2.65 -9.49 31.62
N SER A 23 -2.30 -9.41 30.33
CA SER A 23 -0.98 -9.81 29.83
C SER A 23 0.18 -9.00 30.43
N THR A 24 -0.11 -7.78 30.91
CA THR A 24 0.85 -6.92 31.62
C THR A 24 0.74 -7.04 33.15
N GLY A 25 -0.13 -7.91 33.66
CA GLY A 25 -0.39 -8.11 35.09
C GLY A 25 -1.33 -7.07 35.70
N LEU A 26 -2.15 -6.40 34.90
CA LEU A 26 -3.12 -5.39 35.34
C LEU A 26 -4.55 -5.89 35.17
N GLU A 27 -5.41 -5.62 36.15
CA GLU A 27 -6.86 -5.85 36.05
C GLU A 27 -7.60 -4.54 35.83
N LEU A 28 -8.53 -4.51 34.87
CA LEU A 28 -9.31 -3.32 34.53
C LEU A 28 -10.80 -3.50 34.88
N SER A 29 -11.40 -2.46 35.47
CA SER A 29 -12.86 -2.40 35.64
C SER A 29 -13.58 -2.29 34.29
N ASP A 30 -14.88 -2.63 34.26
CA ASP A 30 -15.69 -2.54 33.04
C ASP A 30 -15.77 -1.15 32.44
N GLU A 31 -15.89 -0.14 33.30
CA GLU A 31 -15.94 1.25 32.90
C GLU A 31 -14.63 1.71 32.26
N VAL A 32 -13.48 1.36 32.86
CA VAL A 32 -12.15 1.74 32.34
C VAL A 32 -11.86 1.01 31.02
N ALA A 33 -12.19 -0.28 30.94
CA ALA A 33 -12.01 -1.05 29.71
C ALA A 33 -12.86 -0.50 28.55
N ALA A 34 -14.10 -0.07 28.83
CA ALA A 34 -14.97 0.55 27.83
C ALA A 34 -14.42 1.89 27.32
N LEU A 35 -13.96 2.77 28.23
CA LEU A 35 -13.38 4.06 27.87
C LEU A 35 -12.07 3.90 27.06
N LEU A 36 -11.22 2.95 27.45
CA LEU A 36 -9.99 2.66 26.71
C LEU A 36 -10.28 2.06 25.34
N ALA A 37 -11.28 1.19 25.22
CA ALA A 37 -11.69 0.66 23.92
C ALA A 37 -12.11 1.79 22.96
N GLU A 38 -12.88 2.77 23.44
CA GLU A 38 -13.26 3.94 22.64
C GLU A 38 -12.05 4.79 22.22
N ASP A 39 -11.13 5.10 23.16
CA ASP A 39 -9.91 5.88 22.86
C ASP A 39 -9.02 5.16 21.84
N VAL A 40 -8.78 3.86 22.01
CA VAL A 40 -7.99 3.06 21.06
C VAL A 40 -8.65 3.06 19.68
N CYS A 41 -9.97 2.90 19.61
CA CYS A 41 -10.70 2.97 18.34
C CYS A 41 -10.58 4.33 17.67
N TYR A 42 -10.63 5.41 18.46
CA TYR A 42 -10.42 6.77 17.95
C TYR A 42 -9.03 6.92 17.35
N ARG A 43 -7.98 6.53 18.08
CA ARG A 43 -6.59 6.61 17.61
C ARG A 43 -6.34 5.77 16.36
N LEU A 44 -6.94 4.58 16.26
CA LEU A 44 -6.82 3.74 15.06
C LEU A 44 -7.47 4.39 13.84
N ARG A 45 -8.64 5.03 14.01
CA ARG A 45 -9.29 5.79 12.93
C ARG A 45 -8.45 6.98 12.49
N GLU A 46 -7.91 7.73 13.44
CA GLU A 46 -7.02 8.86 13.18
C GLU A 46 -5.76 8.42 12.41
N ALA A 47 -5.07 7.38 12.89
CA ALA A 47 -3.89 6.83 12.23
C ALA A 47 -4.20 6.34 10.81
N THR A 48 -5.35 5.67 10.62
CA THR A 48 -5.80 5.19 9.30
C THR A 48 -6.10 6.34 8.34
N GLN A 49 -6.73 7.40 8.84
CA GLN A 49 -7.03 8.60 8.07
C GLN A 49 -5.75 9.31 7.64
N ASN A 50 -4.79 9.50 8.56
CA ASN A 50 -3.49 10.11 8.27
C ASN A 50 -2.70 9.28 7.26
N SER A 51 -2.67 7.95 7.42
CA SER A 51 -2.03 7.02 6.48
C SER A 51 -2.64 7.11 5.07
N SER A 52 -3.95 7.27 4.98
CA SER A 52 -4.64 7.45 3.70
C SER A 52 -4.22 8.72 2.97
N GLN A 53 -3.81 9.78 3.67
CA GLN A 53 -3.28 10.98 3.02
C GLN A 53 -1.92 10.69 2.36
N PHE A 54 -1.00 10.02 3.06
CA PHE A 54 0.29 9.62 2.48
C PHE A 54 0.13 8.71 1.25
N MET A 55 -0.83 7.79 1.29
CA MET A 55 -1.17 6.95 0.12
C MET A 55 -1.66 7.79 -1.07
N LYS A 56 -2.56 8.75 -0.84
CA LYS A 56 -3.09 9.62 -1.90
C LYS A 56 -2.02 10.54 -2.48
N HIS A 57 -1.15 11.11 -1.64
CA HIS A 57 -0.05 11.97 -2.08
C HIS A 57 0.99 11.22 -2.92
N THR A 58 1.15 9.92 -2.70
CA THR A 58 2.01 9.06 -3.54
C THR A 58 1.30 8.53 -4.79
N LYS A 59 0.07 8.98 -5.07
CA LYS A 59 -0.77 8.56 -6.20
C LYS A 59 -1.05 7.04 -6.22
N ARG A 60 -0.96 6.38 -5.06
CA ARG A 60 -1.27 4.96 -4.90
C ARG A 60 -2.74 4.80 -4.50
N ARG A 61 -3.30 3.64 -4.87
CA ARG A 61 -4.65 3.20 -4.45
C ARG A 61 -4.61 2.13 -3.37
N LYS A 62 -3.45 1.50 -3.18
CA LYS A 62 -3.21 0.48 -2.16
C LYS A 62 -2.46 1.12 -0.98
N LEU A 63 -3.04 0.98 0.21
CA LEU A 63 -2.43 1.41 1.45
C LEU A 63 -1.32 0.42 1.82
N THR A 64 -0.15 0.94 2.17
CA THR A 64 1.04 0.15 2.47
C THR A 64 1.52 0.41 3.90
N VAL A 65 2.34 -0.50 4.42
CA VAL A 65 2.96 -0.35 5.75
C VAL A 65 3.78 0.95 5.84
N GLU A 66 4.41 1.37 4.74
CA GLU A 66 5.14 2.65 4.69
C GLU A 66 4.26 3.86 4.96
N ASP A 67 3.00 3.84 4.52
CA ASP A 67 2.05 4.93 4.76
C ASP A 67 1.69 5.05 6.24
N PHE A 68 1.46 3.90 6.89
CA PHE A 68 1.26 3.82 8.33
C PHE A 68 2.49 4.28 9.10
N ASN A 69 3.67 3.81 8.73
CA ASN A 69 4.91 4.20 9.41
C ASN A 69 5.22 5.70 9.24
N ARG A 70 4.82 6.33 8.12
CA ARG A 70 4.89 7.80 7.98
C ARG A 70 3.88 8.51 8.89
N ALA A 71 2.64 8.01 8.97
CA ALA A 71 1.61 8.57 9.85
C ALA A 71 1.99 8.46 11.34
N LEU A 72 2.52 7.31 11.77
CA LEU A 72 2.97 7.11 13.15
C LEU A 72 4.09 8.08 13.52
N ARG A 73 5.10 8.21 12.66
CA ARG A 73 6.18 9.20 12.87
C ARG A 73 5.67 10.63 12.93
N TRP A 74 4.68 10.98 12.10
CA TRP A 74 4.04 12.30 12.15
C TRP A 74 3.34 12.56 13.49
N SER A 75 2.75 11.52 14.07
CA SER A 75 2.13 11.55 15.40
C SER A 75 3.12 11.34 16.56
N SER A 76 4.43 11.41 16.33
CA SER A 76 5.48 11.14 17.32
C SER A 76 5.41 9.74 17.96
N VAL A 77 4.86 8.77 17.24
CA VAL A 77 4.83 7.35 17.61
C VAL A 77 5.90 6.61 16.82
N GLU A 78 6.54 5.63 17.46
CA GLU A 78 7.54 4.79 16.80
C GLU A 78 6.92 4.01 15.63
N ALA A 79 7.68 3.85 14.56
CA ALA A 79 7.25 3.05 13.41
C ALA A 79 7.27 1.57 13.77
N VAL A 80 6.29 0.81 13.29
CA VAL A 80 6.23 -0.62 13.54
C VAL A 80 7.17 -1.33 12.56
N CYS A 81 8.19 -1.97 13.12
CA CYS A 81 9.18 -2.78 12.39
C CYS A 81 8.69 -4.23 12.22
N GLY A 82 9.23 -4.95 11.23
CA GLY A 82 8.90 -6.37 11.00
C GLY A 82 7.69 -6.61 10.08
N TYR A 83 7.06 -5.55 9.56
CA TYR A 83 5.93 -5.66 8.61
C TYR A 83 6.31 -5.10 7.24
N GLY A 84 5.73 -5.67 6.18
CA GLY A 84 5.98 -5.26 4.78
C GLY A 84 6.59 -6.35 3.90
N SER A 85 6.81 -7.55 4.44
CA SER A 85 7.12 -8.74 3.63
C SER A 85 6.01 -9.01 2.63
N GLN A 86 6.36 -9.54 1.45
CA GLN A 86 5.39 -10.05 0.49
C GLN A 86 4.81 -11.41 0.92
N GLU A 87 5.46 -12.07 1.89
CA GLU A 87 4.99 -13.31 2.46
C GLU A 87 3.75 -13.05 3.32
N ALA A 88 2.73 -13.90 3.12
CA ALA A 88 1.55 -13.88 3.96
C ALA A 88 1.93 -14.31 5.38
N LEU A 89 1.39 -13.62 6.38
CA LEU A 89 1.59 -13.91 7.79
C LEU A 89 0.32 -14.59 8.34
N PRO A 90 0.24 -15.93 8.31
CA PRO A 90 -0.98 -16.64 8.68
C PRO A 90 -1.24 -16.55 10.18
N LEU A 91 -2.50 -16.32 10.55
CA LEU A 91 -2.97 -16.35 11.92
C LEU A 91 -3.50 -17.75 12.25
N ARG A 92 -3.00 -18.35 13.33
CA ARG A 92 -3.42 -19.67 13.84
C ARG A 92 -4.34 -19.49 15.04
N PRO A 93 -5.45 -20.23 15.13
CA PRO A 93 -6.30 -20.20 16.32
C PRO A 93 -5.63 -20.96 17.46
N ALA A 94 -5.75 -20.44 18.68
CA ALA A 94 -5.38 -21.16 19.89
C ALA A 94 -6.38 -22.29 20.19
N ARG A 95 -5.93 -23.30 20.93
CA ARG A 95 -6.80 -24.42 21.34
C ARG A 95 -7.81 -24.02 22.41
N GLU A 96 -7.56 -22.92 23.10
CA GLU A 96 -8.33 -22.45 24.25
C GLU A 96 -8.76 -21.00 23.98
N GLY A 97 -10.05 -20.81 23.71
CA GLY A 97 -10.65 -19.50 23.41
C GLY A 97 -10.56 -19.05 21.94
N GLU A 98 -11.18 -17.90 21.63
CA GLU A 98 -11.16 -17.26 20.31
C GLU A 98 -9.90 -16.39 20.12
N LEU A 99 -8.73 -16.97 20.40
CA LEU A 99 -7.45 -16.28 20.27
C LEU A 99 -6.75 -16.65 18.96
N TYR A 100 -6.09 -15.68 18.35
CA TYR A 100 -5.34 -15.87 17.11
C TYR A 100 -3.92 -15.33 17.29
N PHE A 101 -2.93 -16.11 16.87
CA PHE A 101 -1.52 -15.73 16.94
C PHE A 101 -0.86 -15.84 15.57
N PRO A 102 0.11 -14.98 15.26
CA PRO A 102 0.93 -15.13 14.06
C PRO A 102 1.74 -16.43 14.15
N GLU A 103 1.78 -17.19 13.04
CA GLU A 103 2.62 -18.38 12.96
C GLU A 103 4.10 -17.99 12.93
N ASP A 104 4.81 -18.24 14.02
CA ASP A 104 6.26 -18.09 14.07
C ASP A 104 6.92 -19.25 13.34
N ARG A 105 7.48 -18.96 12.16
CA ARG A 105 8.27 -19.92 11.38
C ARG A 105 9.74 -19.74 11.71
N GLU A 106 10.35 -20.82 12.15
CA GLU A 106 11.80 -20.85 12.31
C GLU A 106 12.47 -20.76 10.93
N VAL A 107 13.40 -19.83 10.80
CA VAL A 107 14.17 -19.62 9.58
C VAL A 107 15.59 -20.12 9.79
N ASN A 108 16.01 -21.09 8.98
CA ASN A 108 17.40 -21.53 8.99
C ASN A 108 18.27 -20.45 8.31
N LEU A 109 19.04 -19.73 9.13
CA LEU A 109 19.88 -18.63 8.65
C LEU A 109 20.97 -19.09 7.67
N VAL A 110 21.47 -20.32 7.80
CA VAL A 110 22.49 -20.87 6.89
C VAL A 110 21.87 -21.14 5.52
N GLU A 111 20.69 -21.77 5.50
CA GLU A 111 19.95 -22.02 4.26
C GLU A 111 19.55 -20.72 3.58
N LEU A 112 19.04 -19.74 4.35
CA LEU A 112 18.68 -18.42 3.85
C LEU A 112 19.88 -17.68 3.26
N ALA A 113 21.05 -17.73 3.91
CA ALA A 113 22.26 -17.08 3.44
C ALA A 113 22.81 -17.72 2.15
N LEU A 114 22.61 -19.03 1.99
CA LEU A 114 23.02 -19.79 0.80
C LEU A 114 21.97 -19.75 -0.32
N ALA A 115 20.73 -19.34 -0.02
CA ALA A 115 19.67 -19.27 -1.00
C ALA A 115 20.05 -18.29 -2.12
N THR A 116 20.14 -18.78 -3.36
CA THR A 116 20.49 -17.99 -4.56
C THR A 116 19.34 -17.10 -5.06
N ASN A 117 18.45 -16.70 -4.17
CA ASN A 117 17.29 -15.86 -4.46
C ASN A 117 17.73 -14.40 -4.47
N ILE A 118 18.63 -14.03 -5.38
CA ILE A 118 19.03 -12.63 -5.54
C ILE A 118 17.78 -11.87 -6.01
N PRO A 119 17.28 -10.86 -5.26
CA PRO A 119 16.15 -10.08 -5.70
C PRO A 119 16.49 -9.48 -7.06
N LYS A 120 15.72 -9.88 -8.08
CA LYS A 120 15.90 -9.36 -9.43
C LYS A 120 15.71 -7.85 -9.35
N GLY A 121 16.72 -7.10 -9.79
CA GLY A 121 16.64 -5.65 -9.87
C GLY A 121 15.38 -5.25 -10.63
N CYS A 122 14.69 -4.23 -10.14
CA CYS A 122 13.57 -3.67 -10.88
C CYS A 122 14.12 -3.08 -12.20
N ALA A 123 13.42 -3.30 -13.31
CA ALA A 123 13.81 -2.69 -14.56
C ALA A 123 13.81 -1.16 -14.42
N GLU A 124 14.72 -0.50 -15.13
CA GLU A 124 14.78 0.96 -15.13
C GLU A 124 13.46 1.56 -15.62
N THR A 125 13.04 2.64 -14.97
CA THR A 125 11.78 3.31 -15.31
C THR A 125 11.89 3.91 -16.71
N ALA A 126 11.16 3.36 -17.68
CA ALA A 126 11.05 3.88 -19.04
C ALA A 126 9.65 4.45 -19.30
N VAL A 127 9.57 5.56 -20.04
CA VAL A 127 8.30 6.18 -20.47
C VAL A 127 8.03 5.78 -21.90
N ARG A 128 6.91 5.09 -22.15
CA ARG A 128 6.42 4.82 -23.51
C ARG A 128 5.30 5.81 -23.86
N GLY A 129 5.52 6.64 -24.87
CA GLY A 129 4.50 7.52 -25.42
C GLY A 129 3.71 6.82 -26.52
N ASP A 130 2.40 7.01 -26.52
CA ASP A 130 1.50 6.65 -27.62
C ASP A 130 0.47 7.77 -27.83
N CYS A 131 0.14 8.08 -29.07
CA CYS A 131 -0.80 9.14 -29.41
C CYS A 131 -2.23 8.58 -29.35
N ARG A 132 -2.97 8.89 -28.29
CA ARG A 132 -4.42 8.62 -28.24
C ARG A 132 -5.17 9.66 -29.09
N GLY A 133 -5.26 9.42 -30.39
CA GLY A 133 -6.15 10.12 -31.32
C GLY A 133 -7.20 9.17 -31.92
N PRO A 134 -8.33 9.65 -32.45
CA PRO A 134 -9.35 8.76 -33.03
C PRO A 134 -8.78 8.03 -34.25
N PRO A 135 -9.21 6.78 -34.53
CA PRO A 135 -8.83 6.09 -35.75
C PRO A 135 -9.42 6.86 -36.93
N ARG A 136 -8.62 7.69 -37.59
CA ARG A 136 -8.98 8.17 -38.92
C ARG A 136 -8.73 7.00 -39.85
N GLY A 137 -9.83 6.41 -40.32
CA GLY A 137 -9.79 5.36 -41.32
C GLY A 137 -8.91 5.74 -42.52
N GLY A 138 -8.27 4.72 -43.08
CA GLY A 138 -7.47 4.82 -44.30
C GLY A 138 -6.06 4.30 -44.08
N ASP A 139 -5.78 3.14 -44.65
CA ASP A 139 -4.47 2.51 -44.78
C ASP A 139 -3.37 3.53 -45.04
N ARG A 140 -2.54 3.81 -44.03
CA ARG A 140 -1.24 4.46 -44.24
C ARG A 140 -0.20 3.81 -43.34
N ASN A 141 0.63 3.03 -44.02
CA ASN A 141 1.83 2.38 -43.51
C ASN A 141 2.70 3.42 -42.78
N TRP A 142 2.77 3.34 -41.44
CA TRP A 142 3.66 4.16 -40.64
C TRP A 142 4.96 3.36 -40.45
N ALA A 143 6.02 3.78 -41.11
CA ALA A 143 7.35 3.22 -40.88
C ALA A 143 8.06 4.06 -39.80
N VAL A 144 8.30 3.49 -38.62
CA VAL A 144 9.28 4.04 -37.68
C VAL A 144 10.65 3.71 -38.22
N ARG A 145 11.31 4.66 -38.91
CA ARG A 145 12.75 4.55 -39.15
C ARG A 145 13.48 4.79 -37.83
N GLY A 146 13.93 3.72 -37.19
CA GLY A 146 14.88 3.78 -36.10
C GLY A 146 16.22 4.28 -36.62
N GLY A 147 16.53 5.55 -36.35
CA GLY A 147 17.88 6.09 -36.48
C GLY A 147 18.68 5.70 -35.24
N VAL A 148 19.70 4.87 -35.44
CA VAL A 148 20.72 4.55 -34.43
C VAL A 148 21.56 5.80 -34.18
N GLY A 149 21.61 6.26 -32.94
CA GLY A 149 22.66 7.16 -32.46
C GLY A 149 22.17 8.38 -31.67
N GLY A 150 22.58 8.41 -30.39
CA GLY A 150 23.00 9.63 -29.69
C GLY A 150 21.96 10.70 -29.36
N GLN A 151 21.63 10.78 -28.07
CA GLN A 151 21.35 12.00 -27.29
C GLN A 151 20.41 13.06 -27.93
N ASN A 152 19.23 13.21 -27.32
CA ASN A 152 18.40 14.43 -27.37
C ASN A 152 18.01 14.95 -28.76
N SER A 153 17.25 14.17 -29.54
CA SER A 153 16.52 14.73 -30.67
C SER A 153 15.05 14.96 -30.32
N CYS A 154 14.72 16.23 -30.09
CA CYS A 154 13.36 16.75 -30.03
C CYS A 154 12.56 16.29 -31.27
N MET A 155 11.44 15.61 -31.07
CA MET A 155 10.55 15.16 -32.17
C MET A 155 9.92 16.38 -32.85
N ARG A 156 10.56 16.88 -33.91
CA ARG A 156 9.98 17.87 -34.80
C ARG A 156 9.17 17.13 -35.87
N TRP A 157 7.85 17.18 -35.76
CA TRP A 157 6.95 16.69 -36.81
C TRP A 157 6.94 17.71 -37.96
N CYS A 158 7.58 17.36 -39.09
CA CYS A 158 7.45 18.12 -40.33
C CYS A 158 6.22 17.64 -41.10
N TYR A 159 5.28 18.55 -41.38
CA TYR A 159 4.18 18.31 -42.33
C TYR A 159 4.69 18.65 -43.73
N GLU A 160 4.90 17.65 -44.58
CA GLU A 160 5.23 17.86 -46.00
C GLU A 160 3.91 18.05 -46.76
N GLY A 161 3.45 19.30 -46.81
CA GLY A 161 2.33 19.69 -47.66
C GLY A 161 2.77 19.74 -49.12
N GLN A 162 2.41 18.73 -49.91
CA GLN A 162 2.44 18.84 -51.37
C GLN A 162 1.41 19.87 -51.80
N ASN A 163 1.91 20.97 -52.36
CA ASN A 163 1.15 22.04 -52.98
C ASN A 163 0.98 21.68 -54.46
N PRO A 164 -0.23 21.43 -55.00
CA PRO A 164 -0.43 21.44 -56.44
C PRO A 164 -0.89 22.84 -56.84
N LEU A 165 0.07 23.65 -57.27
CA LEU A 165 -0.17 24.64 -58.32
C LEU A 165 -0.28 23.86 -59.64
N SER A 166 -1.46 23.85 -60.25
CA SER A 166 -1.77 23.96 -61.70
C SER A 166 -3.23 23.62 -61.92
#